data_AF-A0A7S6RW13-F1
#
_entry.id   AF-A0A7S6RW13-F1
#
_cell.length_a   1.000
_cell.length_b   1.000
_cell.length_c   1.000
_cell.angle_alpha   90.00
_cell.angle_beta   90.00
_cell.angle_gamma   90.00
#
_symmetry.space_group_name_H-M   'P 1'
#
loop_
_entity.id
_entity.type
_entity.pdbx_description
1 polymer ?
#
loop_
_entity_poly.entity_id
_entity_poly.type
_entity_poly.pdbx_seq_one_letter_code
_entity_poly.pdbx_strand_id
1 'polypeptide(L)' 'MRTNIVIDDQLVEEAMSLAGLHTKRELVELALREFVASRKRLNLRCLRGADLIDENYDYKGIRERNMED' A
#
# COMPACT_ATOMS: atom_id res chain seq x y z
N MET A 1 -14.44 -9.04 -18.02
CA MET A 1 -13.96 -8.85 -19.41
C MET A 1 -12.89 -9.89 -19.67
N ARG A 2 -12.91 -10.56 -20.85
CA ARG A 2 -11.85 -11.50 -21.23
C ARG A 2 -10.92 -10.79 -22.21
N THR A 3 -9.65 -10.70 -21.87
CA THR A 3 -8.65 -9.98 -22.65
C THR A 3 -7.46 -10.89 -22.86
N ASN A 4 -6.88 -10.86 -24.06
CA ASN A 4 -5.64 -11.58 -24.35
C ASN A 4 -4.49 -10.59 -24.28
N ILE A 5 -3.57 -10.79 -23.34
CA ILE A 5 -2.41 -9.92 -23.11
C ILE A 5 -1.18 -10.79 -22.91
N VAL A 6 -0.05 -10.32 -23.43
CA VAL A 6 1.25 -10.96 -23.25
C VAL A 6 1.88 -10.37 -21.99
N ILE A 7 2.21 -11.22 -21.02
CA ILE A 7 2.87 -10.86 -19.76
C ILE A 7 4.11 -11.74 -19.65
N ASP A 8 5.18 -11.18 -19.07
CA ASP A 8 6.39 -11.94 -18.74
C ASP A 8 6.06 -13.06 -17.74
N ASP A 9 6.36 -14.31 -18.11
CA ASP A 9 6.07 -15.47 -17.27
C ASP A 9 6.94 -15.50 -16.00
N GLN A 10 8.18 -15.01 -16.04
CA GLN A 10 9.05 -14.96 -14.86
C GLN A 10 8.47 -14.01 -13.80
N LEU A 11 7.98 -12.85 -14.26
CA LEU A 11 7.32 -11.88 -13.39
C LEU A 11 6.05 -12.47 -12.75
N VAL A 12 5.27 -13.24 -13.52
CA VAL A 12 4.05 -13.89 -13.02
C VAL A 12 4.39 -14.96 -11.99
N GLU A 13 5.43 -15.78 -12.21
CA GLU A 13 5.87 -16.80 -11.27
C GLU A 13 6.34 -16.19 -9.94
N GLU A 14 7.17 -15.15 -10.02
CA GLU A 14 7.64 -14.42 -8.84
C GLU A 14 6.46 -13.82 -8.06
N ALA A 15 5.57 -13.12 -8.75
CA ALA A 15 4.42 -12.49 -8.11
C ALA A 15 3.42 -13.52 -7.53
N MET A 16 3.24 -14.68 -8.17
CA MET A 16 2.43 -15.78 -7.64
C MET A 16 3.06 -16.39 -6.38
N SER A 17 4.39 -16.56 -6.37
CA SER A 17 5.12 -17.07 -5.20
C SER A 17 5.01 -16.12 -4.01
N LEU A 18 5.10 -14.81 -4.25
CA LEU A 18 4.95 -13.79 -3.22
C LEU A 18 3.51 -13.64 -2.71
N ALA A 19 2.52 -13.72 -3.61
CA ALA A 19 1.12 -13.51 -3.27
C ALA A 19 0.44 -14.77 -2.70
N GLY A 20 1.04 -15.96 -2.86
CA GLY A 20 0.46 -17.24 -2.44
C GLY A 20 -0.83 -17.59 -3.19
N LEU A 21 -0.98 -17.11 -4.42
CA LEU A 21 -2.20 -17.28 -5.23
C LEU A 21 -2.11 -18.51 -6.13
N HIS A 22 -3.28 -19.06 -6.50
CA HIS A 22 -3.37 -20.28 -7.31
C HIS A 22 -3.68 -20.00 -8.78
N THR A 23 -4.15 -18.79 -9.13
CA THR A 23 -4.52 -18.47 -10.51
C THR A 23 -3.93 -17.14 -11.00
N LYS A 24 -3.49 -17.12 -12.28
CA LYS A 24 -3.05 -15.89 -12.96
C LYS A 24 -4.14 -14.82 -12.98
N ARG A 25 -5.43 -15.20 -12.99
CA ARG A 25 -6.57 -14.27 -12.95
C ARG A 25 -6.63 -13.51 -11.64
N GLU A 26 -6.53 -14.22 -10.51
CA GLU A 26 -6.55 -13.61 -9.18
C GLU A 26 -5.35 -12.69 -8.97
N LEU A 27 -4.18 -13.11 -9.46
CA LEU A 27 -2.98 -12.28 -9.41
C LEU A 27 -3.19 -10.94 -10.12
N VAL A 28 -3.70 -10.98 -11.36
CA VAL A 28 -3.95 -9.75 -12.14
C VAL A 28 -5.00 -8.87 -11.47
N GLU A 29 -6.05 -9.46 -10.91
CA GLU A 29 -7.09 -8.71 -10.20
C GLU A 29 -6.56 -8.06 -8.91
N LEU A 30 -5.73 -8.78 -8.15
CA LEU A 30 -5.05 -8.27 -6.96
C LEU A 30 -4.12 -7.11 -7.33
N ALA A 31 -3.25 -7.30 -8.32
CA ALA A 31 -2.29 -6.30 -8.77
C ALA A 31 -2.99 -5.00 -9.23
N LEU A 32 -4.09 -5.11 -9.97
CA LEU A 32 -4.87 -3.95 -10.39
C LEU A 32 -5.52 -3.23 -9.20
N ARG A 33 -6.06 -3.99 -8.23
CA ARG A 33 -6.67 -3.40 -7.02
C ARG A 33 -5.63 -2.65 -6.21
N GLU A 34 -4.46 -3.22 -6.01
CA GLU A 34 -3.35 -2.58 -5.30
C GLU A 34 -2.82 -1.36 -6.06
N PHE A 35 -2.68 -1.44 -7.37
CA PHE A 35 -2.26 -0.32 -8.19
C PHE A 35 -3.21 0.88 -8.04
N VAL A 36 -4.52 0.65 -8.11
CA VAL A 36 -5.53 1.69 -7.89
C VAL A 36 -5.49 2.21 -6.47
N ALA A 37 -5.40 1.33 -5.46
CA ALA A 37 -5.34 1.73 -4.06
C ALA A 37 -4.08 2.57 -3.76
N SER A 38 -2.93 2.19 -4.30
CA SER A 38 -1.66 2.91 -4.19
C SER A 38 -1.76 4.30 -4.81
N ARG A 39 -2.35 4.43 -6.01
CA ARG A 39 -2.58 5.72 -6.66
C ARG A 39 -3.59 6.60 -5.93
N LYS A 40 -4.64 6.01 -5.35
CA LYS A 40 -5.59 6.73 -4.48
C LYS A 40 -4.91 7.23 -3.20
N ARG A 41 -4.02 6.43 -2.61
CA ARG A 41 -3.23 6.84 -1.43
C ARG A 41 -2.28 7.98 -1.76
N LEU A 42 -1.61 7.97 -2.91
CA LEU A 42 -0.69 9.02 -3.35
C LEU A 42 -1.32 10.44 -3.47
N ASN A 43 -2.64 10.57 -3.36
CA ASN A 43 -3.29 11.84 -3.04
C ASN A 43 -2.98 12.38 -1.62
N LEU A 44 -1.96 11.86 -0.93
CA LEU A 44 -1.33 12.51 0.24
C LEU A 44 -0.92 13.97 -0.03
N ARG A 45 -0.78 14.37 -1.31
CA ARG A 45 -0.62 15.80 -1.66
C ARG A 45 -1.76 16.67 -1.11
N CYS A 46 -2.98 16.15 -1.00
CA CYS A 46 -4.10 16.86 -0.38
C CYS A 46 -3.99 16.98 1.15
N LEU A 47 -3.18 16.11 1.78
CA LEU A 47 -2.92 16.16 3.23
C LEU A 47 -1.80 17.16 3.57
N ARG A 48 -1.05 17.65 2.57
CA ARG A 48 0.00 18.65 2.78
C ARG A 48 -0.65 19.99 3.09
N GLY A 49 -0.57 20.41 4.36
CA GLY A 49 -1.25 21.61 4.87
C GLY A 49 -2.61 21.35 5.50
N ALA A 50 -3.03 20.08 5.61
CA ALA A 50 -4.15 19.70 6.46
C ALA A 50 -3.68 19.68 7.92
N ASP A 51 -4.48 20.26 8.81
CA ASP A 51 -4.23 20.29 10.25
C ASP A 51 -4.61 18.94 10.86
N LEU A 52 -3.70 17.97 10.67
CA LEU A 52 -3.91 16.56 11.05
C LEU A 52 -3.28 16.22 12.41
N ILE A 53 -2.62 17.20 13.04
CA ILE A 53 -1.99 17.05 14.34
C ILE A 53 -2.92 17.73 15.35
N ASP A 54 -3.31 17.00 16.39
CA ASP A 54 -4.08 17.59 17.49
C ASP A 54 -3.26 18.73 18.11
N GLU A 55 -3.88 19.90 18.31
CA GLU A 55 -3.23 21.07 18.92
C GLU A 55 -2.61 20.74 20.29
N ASN A 56 -3.14 19.74 20.98
CA ASN A 56 -2.66 19.28 22.30
C ASN A 56 -1.70 18.09 22.23
N TYR A 57 -1.20 17.72 21.04
CA TYR A 57 -0.27 16.61 20.89
C TYR A 57 1.12 16.94 21.46
N ASP A 58 1.38 16.52 22.70
CA ASP A 58 2.67 16.68 23.36
C ASP A 58 3.65 15.53 23.01
N TYR A 59 4.44 15.75 21.97
CA TYR A 59 5.48 14.81 21.57
C TYR A 59 6.67 14.73 22.56
N LYS A 60 6.85 15.72 23.44
CA LYS A 60 7.94 15.72 24.44
C LYS A 60 7.58 14.81 25.61
N GLY A 61 6.37 14.92 26.13
CA GLY A 61 5.87 14.07 27.21
C GLY A 61 5.75 12.58 26.85
N ILE A 62 5.60 12.25 25.56
CA ILE A 62 5.66 10.84 25.09
C ILE A 62 7.10 10.32 25.08
N ARG A 63 8.07 11.15 24.69
CA ARG A 63 9.48 10.75 24.57
C ARG A 63 10.13 10.51 25.93
N GLU A 64 9.78 11.29 26.94
CA GLU A 64 10.29 11.14 28.31
C GLU A 64 9.75 9.86 28.96
N ARG A 65 8.47 9.56 28.77
CA ARG A 65 7.82 8.35 29.32
C ARG A 65 8.42 7.04 28.80
N ASN A 66 8.83 7.03 27.53
CA ASN A 66 9.44 5.84 26.89
C ASN A 66 10.94 5.67 27.21
N MET A 67 11.53 6.58 27.99
CA MET A 67 12.94 6.54 28.38
C MET A 67 13.13 6.11 29.85
N GLU A 68 12.03 5.95 30.59
CA GLU A 68 11.98 5.46 31.97
C GLU A 68 11.70 3.94 32.06
N ASP A 69 11.38 3.28 30.94
CA ASP A 69 11.32 1.82 30.77
C ASP A 69 12.65 1.25 30.22
#